data_AF-A0A261EP54-F1
#
_entry.id   AF-A0A261EP54-F1
#
_cell.length_a   1.000
_cell.length_b   1.000
_cell.length_c   1.000
_cell.angle_alpha   90.00
_cell.angle_beta   90.00
_cell.angle_gamma   90.00
#
_symmetry.space_group_name_H-M   'P 1'
#
loop_
_entity.id
_entity.type
_entity.pdbx_description
1 polymer ?
#
loop_
_entity_poly.entity_id
_entity_poly.type
_entity_poly.pdbx_seq_one_letter_code
_entity_poly.pdbx_strand_id
1 'polypeptide(L)'
;MDAHIQLSSYSSSDGQVSVTHASLHISRSEEETVQEGDCFDPQTACDQHEQLLIEKLRSYLRPQCAPACLIERLRNMFDNIESLEGAEASQEITDGVIA
;
A
#
# COMPACT_ATOMS: atom_id res chain seq x y z
N MET A 1 -5.85 11.64 -20.64
CA MET A 1 -5.25 11.12 -19.39
C MET A 1 -3.77 10.99 -19.63
N ASP A 2 -2.97 11.85 -18.99
CA ASP A 2 -1.51 11.80 -19.06
C ASP A 2 -1.00 11.32 -17.69
N ALA A 3 -0.43 10.12 -17.63
CA ALA A 3 0.10 9.54 -16.41
C ALA A 3 1.63 9.54 -16.52
N HIS A 4 2.30 10.39 -15.76
CA HIS A 4 3.75 10.41 -15.72
C HIS A 4 4.26 9.66 -14.50
N ILE A 5 5.17 8.72 -14.74
CA ILE A 5 5.86 7.97 -13.70
C ILE A 5 7.29 8.49 -13.67
N GLN A 6 7.65 9.14 -12.56
CA GLN A 6 9.02 9.58 -12.32
C GLN A 6 9.70 8.62 -11.35
N LEU A 7 10.83 8.07 -11.80
CA LEU A 7 11.68 7.20 -11.00
C LEU A 7 12.92 8.01 -10.62
N SER A 8 13.07 8.34 -9.34
CA SER A 8 14.14 9.20 -8.85
C SER A 8 15.37 8.43 -8.37
N SER A 9 15.22 7.15 -8.03
CA SER A 9 16.32 6.33 -7.53
C SER A 9 16.16 4.88 -7.96
N TYR A 10 17.05 4.43 -8.84
CA TYR A 10 17.14 3.03 -9.27
C TYR A 10 18.59 2.55 -9.21
N SER A 11 18.78 1.28 -8.90
CA SER A 11 20.05 0.57 -9.08
C SER A 11 19.83 -0.60 -10.03
N SER A 12 20.74 -0.77 -10.99
CA SER A 12 20.67 -1.82 -12.00
C SER A 12 21.90 -2.70 -11.88
N SER A 13 21.71 -3.99 -11.65
CA SER A 13 22.76 -5.01 -11.61
C SER A 13 22.24 -6.32 -12.18
N ASP A 14 23.00 -6.94 -13.08
CA ASP A 14 22.72 -8.24 -13.72
C ASP A 14 21.25 -8.50 -14.06
N GLY A 15 20.69 -7.64 -14.92
CA GLY A 15 19.33 -7.79 -15.44
C GLY A 15 18.21 -7.49 -14.44
N GLN A 16 18.55 -7.09 -13.21
CA GLN A 16 17.59 -6.68 -12.19
C GLN A 16 17.70 -5.17 -11.92
N VAL A 17 16.57 -4.48 -11.99
CA VAL A 17 16.45 -3.06 -11.61
C VAL A 17 15.66 -2.99 -10.31
N SER A 18 16.26 -2.46 -9.25
CA SER A 18 15.60 -2.19 -7.98
C SER A 18 15.35 -0.69 -7.82
N VAL A 19 14.10 -0.34 -7.53
CA VAL A 19 13.66 1.04 -7.30
C VAL A 19 13.41 1.22 -5.81
N THR A 20 14.12 2.15 -5.18
CA THR A 20 13.94 2.44 -3.74
C THR A 20 12.85 3.48 -3.50
N HIS A 21 12.65 4.39 -4.46
CA HIS A 21 11.65 5.44 -4.41
C HIS A 21 10.97 5.61 -5.76
N ALA A 22 9.65 5.45 -5.80
CA ALA A 22 8.82 5.71 -6.96
C ALA A 22 7.73 6.71 -6.57
N SER A 23 7.70 7.86 -7.25
CA SER A 23 6.63 8.85 -7.10
C SER A 23 5.69 8.75 -8.30
N LEU A 24 4.43 8.41 -8.03
CA LEU A 24 3.36 8.44 -9.02
C LEU A 24 2.61 9.75 -8.86
N HIS A 25 2.68 10.61 -9.86
CA HIS A 25 1.93 11.86 -9.86
C HIS A 25 0.86 11.78 -10.94
N ILE A 26 -0.39 11.63 -10.50
CA ILE A 26 -1.56 11.56 -11.37
C ILE A 26 -2.13 12.97 -11.45
N SER A 27 -1.74 13.73 -12.47
CA SER A 27 -2.37 15.01 -12.77
C SER A 27 -3.74 14.74 -13.39
N ARG A 28 -4.82 14.91 -12.62
CA ARG A 28 -6.17 15.01 -13.19
C ARG A 28 -6.22 16.33 -13.95
N SER A 29 -6.60 16.30 -15.23
CA SER A 29 -6.87 17.52 -16.00
C SER A 29 -7.90 18.34 -15.23
N GLU A 30 -7.54 19.58 -14.87
CA GLU A 30 -8.26 20.44 -13.92
C GLU A 30 -9.64 20.93 -14.43
N GLU A 31 -10.13 20.39 -15.55
CA GLU A 31 -11.39 20.78 -16.20
C GLU A 31 -12.52 19.76 -16.01
N GLU A 32 -12.29 18.64 -15.31
CA GLU A 32 -13.37 17.79 -14.77
C GLU A 32 -13.35 17.91 -13.25
N THR A 33 -13.91 19.01 -12.76
CA THR A 33 -14.50 19.02 -11.43
C THR A 33 -15.59 17.95 -11.44
N VAL A 34 -15.33 16.79 -10.84
CA VAL A 34 -16.39 15.81 -10.56
C VAL A 34 -17.36 16.54 -9.65
N GLN A 35 -18.41 17.12 -10.21
CA GLN A 35 -19.45 17.74 -9.42
C GLN A 35 -20.08 16.63 -8.57
N GLU A 36 -20.60 16.95 -7.38
CA GLU A 36 -21.22 15.97 -6.47
C GLU A 36 -22.42 15.19 -7.08
N GLY A 37 -22.73 15.36 -8.37
CA GLY A 37 -23.68 14.57 -9.16
C GLY A 37 -23.10 13.75 -10.33
N ASP A 38 -21.79 13.80 -10.59
CA ASP A 38 -21.16 13.04 -11.71
C ASP A 38 -20.69 11.63 -11.30
N CYS A 39 -20.71 11.31 -10.00
CA CYS A 39 -20.43 9.96 -9.54
C CYS A 39 -21.67 9.08 -9.73
N PHE A 40 -21.45 7.84 -10.20
CA PHE A 40 -22.52 6.84 -10.24
C PHE A 40 -23.07 6.59 -8.84
N ASP A 41 -24.33 6.98 -8.61
CA ASP A 41 -25.08 6.68 -7.41
C ASP A 41 -26.05 5.51 -7.67
N PRO A 42 -25.82 4.33 -7.07
CA PRO A 42 -26.70 3.19 -7.23
C PRO A 42 -28.14 3.43 -6.76
N GLN A 43 -28.38 4.40 -5.86
CA GLN A 43 -29.74 4.64 -5.36
C GLN A 43 -30.64 5.36 -6.37
N THR A 44 -30.05 6.17 -7.24
CA THR A 44 -30.77 6.97 -8.24
C THR A 44 -30.67 6.40 -9.65
N ALA A 45 -29.61 5.64 -9.95
CA ALA A 45 -29.35 5.11 -11.29
C ALA A 45 -29.84 3.67 -11.54
N CYS A 46 -30.13 2.89 -10.48
CA CYS A 46 -30.46 1.46 -10.60
C CYS A 46 -31.87 1.13 -10.15
N ASP A 47 -32.42 0.07 -10.72
CA ASP A 47 -33.68 -0.52 -10.25
C ASP A 47 -33.49 -1.37 -8.96
N GLN A 48 -34.60 -1.83 -8.37
CA GLN A 48 -34.56 -2.60 -7.12
C GLN A 48 -33.74 -3.89 -7.24
N HIS A 49 -33.78 -4.55 -8.39
CA HIS A 49 -33.07 -5.81 -8.58
C HIS A 49 -31.56 -5.58 -8.67
N GLU A 50 -31.15 -4.57 -9.44
CA GLU A 50 -29.76 -4.15 -9.58
C GLU A 50 -29.18 -3.67 -8.24
N GLN A 51 -29.93 -2.89 -7.47
CA GLN A 51 -29.51 -2.43 -6.14
C GLN A 51 -29.21 -3.61 -5.20
N LEU A 52 -30.09 -4.62 -5.16
CA LEU A 52 -29.88 -5.84 -4.36
C LEU A 52 -28.66 -6.63 -4.83
N LEU A 53 -28.45 -6.72 -6.14
CA LEU A 53 -27.28 -7.40 -6.70
C LEU A 53 -25.99 -6.67 -6.33
N ILE A 54 -25.96 -5.34 -6.44
CA ILE A 54 -24.82 -4.51 -6.05
C ILE A 54 -24.53 -4.67 -4.56
N GLU A 55 -25.55 -4.66 -3.70
CA GLU A 55 -25.38 -4.88 -2.26
C GLU A 55 -24.76 -6.26 -1.96
N LYS A 56 -25.29 -7.30 -2.62
CA LYS A 56 -24.74 -8.65 -2.51
C LYS A 56 -23.28 -8.70 -2.96
N LEU A 57 -22.94 -8.13 -4.12
CA LEU A 57 -21.56 -8.08 -4.61
C LEU A 57 -20.64 -7.30 -3.67
N ARG A 58 -21.10 -6.18 -3.11
CA ARG A 58 -20.32 -5.40 -2.12
C ARG A 58 -19.99 -6.25 -0.90
N SER A 59 -20.93 -7.04 -0.38
CA SER A 59 -20.67 -7.92 0.76
C SER A 59 -19.58 -8.96 0.47
N TYR A 60 -19.49 -9.44 -0.77
CA TYR A 60 -18.47 -10.41 -1.18
C TYR A 60 -17.11 -9.77 -1.47
N LEU A 61 -17.10 -8.59 -2.09
CA LEU A 61 -15.87 -7.95 -2.58
C LEU A 61 -15.24 -7.01 -1.55
N ARG A 62 -16.02 -6.49 -0.61
CA ARG A 62 -15.59 -5.53 0.42
C ARG A 62 -15.83 -6.15 1.80
N PRO A 63 -14.91 -7.03 2.26
CA PRO A 63 -15.06 -7.65 3.56
C PRO A 63 -15.06 -6.59 4.67
N GLN A 64 -15.97 -6.76 5.63
CA GLN A 64 -16.14 -5.83 6.77
C GLN A 64 -14.94 -5.81 7.71
N CYS A 65 -14.15 -6.88 7.70
CA CYS A 65 -12.95 -7.01 8.49
C CYS A 65 -11.78 -7.41 7.59
N ALA A 66 -10.59 -6.92 7.92
CA ALA A 66 -9.37 -7.36 7.26
C ALA A 66 -9.19 -8.88 7.43
N PRO A 67 -8.73 -9.60 6.39
CA PRO A 67 -8.40 -11.02 6.51
C PRO A 67 -7.35 -11.28 7.59
N ALA A 68 -7.46 -12.41 8.30
CA ALA A 68 -6.56 -12.75 9.40
C ALA A 68 -5.08 -12.78 8.98
N CYS A 69 -4.78 -13.31 7.79
CA CYS A 69 -3.43 -13.36 7.26
C CYS A 69 -2.81 -11.97 7.03
N LEU A 70 -3.62 -10.96 6.69
CA LEU A 70 -3.16 -9.59 6.54
C LEU A 70 -2.80 -9.00 7.91
N ILE A 71 -3.66 -9.21 8.91
CA ILE A 71 -3.42 -8.76 10.29
C ILE A 71 -2.16 -9.42 10.87
N GLU A 72 -2.00 -10.72 10.67
CA GLU A 72 -0.82 -11.47 11.12
C GLU A 72 0.46 -10.95 10.47
N ARG A 73 0.44 -10.71 9.15
CA ARG A 73 1.57 -10.12 8.44
C ARG A 73 1.94 -8.74 8.95
N LEU A 74 0.93 -7.90 9.23
CA LEU A 74 1.15 -6.57 9.78
C LEU A 74 1.77 -6.64 11.18
N ARG A 75 1.26 -7.52 12.06
CA ARG A 75 1.83 -7.73 13.40
C ARG A 75 3.30 -8.15 13.32
N ASN A 76 3.60 -9.18 12.53
CA ASN A 76 4.96 -9.66 12.32
C ASN A 76 5.87 -8.53 11.80
N MET A 77 5.40 -7.72 10.86
CA MET A 77 6.16 -6.56 10.37
C MET A 77 6.46 -5.56 11.50
N PHE A 78 5.48 -5.22 12.34
CA PHE A 78 5.68 -4.31 13.47
C PHE A 78 6.61 -4.89 14.54
N ASP A 79 6.45 -6.17 14.88
CA ASP A 79 7.32 -6.87 15.85
C ASP A 79 8.79 -6.86 15.40
N ASN A 80 9.06 -7.01 14.09
CA ASN A 80 10.41 -6.92 13.55
C ASN A 80 10.98 -5.49 13.58
N ILE A 81 10.14 -4.47 13.42
CA ILE A 81 10.57 -3.06 13.52
C ILE A 81 10.99 -2.75 14.95
N GLU A 82 10.22 -3.19 15.94
CA GLU A 82 10.58 -3.03 17.36
C GLU A 82 11.88 -3.78 17.71
N SER A 83 12.11 -4.94 17.10
CA SER A 83 13.35 -5.71 17.29
C SER A 83 14.59 -5.09 16.65
N LEU A 84 14.44 -4.20 15.64
CA LEU A 84 15.55 -3.49 15.00
C LEU A 84 16.06 -2.31 15.84
N GLU A 85 15.23 -1.76 16.72
CA GLU A 85 15.64 -0.66 17.62
C GLU A 85 16.51 -1.14 18.80
N GLY A 86 16.61 -2.46 19.03
CA GLY A 86 17.41 -3.06 20.10
C GLY A 86 18.75 -3.69 19.69
N ALA A 87 19.06 -3.76 18.40
CA ALA A 87 20.23 -4.51 17.89
C ALA A 87 21.51 -3.67 17.70
N GLU A 88 21.46 -2.35 17.88
CA GLU A 88 22.61 -1.42 17.74
C GLU A 88 23.43 -1.24 19.04
N ALA A 89 23.29 -2.13 20.03
CA ALA A 89 23.94 -1.97 21.33
C ALA A 89 24.46 -3.28 21.92
N SER A 90 25.36 -4.00 21.25
CA SER A 90 26.30 -4.94 21.89
C SER A 90 27.31 -5.47 20.88
N GLN A 91 28.35 -4.70 20.61
CA GLN A 91 29.61 -5.26 20.14
C GLN A 91 30.71 -4.83 21.11
N GLU A 92 30.65 -5.39 22.31
CA GLU A 92 31.79 -5.40 23.24
C GLU A 92 32.89 -6.28 22.63
N ILE A 93 33.96 -5.64 22.16
CA ILE A 93 35.21 -6.30 21.82
C ILE A 93 35.92 -6.58 23.15
N THR A 94 35.89 -7.82 23.61
CA THR A 94 36.79 -8.32 24.66
C THR A 94 37.63 -9.46 24.11
N ASP A 95 38.93 -9.19 23.95
CA ASP A 95 40.06 -10.11 24.09
C ASP A 95 41.32 -9.32 23.70
N GLY A 96 42.44 -9.31 24.41
CA GLY A 96 42.88 -10.14 25.51
C GLY A 96 44.39 -9.87 25.63
N VAL A 97 44.86 -9.58 26.84
CA VAL A 97 46.27 -9.39 27.18
C VAL A 97 47.07 -10.63 26.81
N ILE A 98 48.18 -10.48 26.09
CA ILE A 98 49.26 -11.48 26.04
C ILE A 98 50.55 -10.76 26.47
N ALA A 99 51.21 -11.41 27.43
CA ALA A 99 52.38 -10.99 28.20
C ALA A 99 53.61 -10.61 27.39
#